data_AF-A0A954ZIJ1-F1
#
_entry.id   AF-A0A954ZIJ1-F1
#
_cell.length_a   1.000
_cell.length_b   1.000
_cell.length_c   1.000
_cell.angle_alpha   90.00
_cell.angle_beta   90.00
_cell.angle_gamma   90.00
#
_symmetry.space_group_name_H-M   'P 1'
#
loop_
_entity.id
_entity.type
_entity.pdbx_description
1 polymer ?
#
loop_
_entity_poly.entity_id
_entity_poly.type
_entity_poly.pdbx_seq_one_letter_code
_entity_poly.pdbx_strand_id
1 'polypeptide(L)'
;MPIDPATIWTSTQLPSLPTVAVRLLELSGCPDTPISDVVATVKTDPAICGRIMKAANSAHVGLRSPVSSIERAVMCLGSNVITSLALSFTLVDQNKAPKALRGIYDSFWLQSLIRASTAELLARELPRADKCELFLSGLLVHVGQLAMIKTIPEEYAPVLQEYQENNQSLCELETARFGFSHVEVGQRLMEGWRLPTALIDAVRLHHAGVDEVLELRQMPQFDVVAATCIAGLVAEHFEGRMHCGVWERLIQYSDQLLAFDDTKLEAFIVAVSEATEDVGKMLDINTDSMLDPGELMSRANSQLSEMALQAHAVSTQALAINAELERTNHELVSQNLELRERIMVDPLTRVYNRSFFDEYLMAEARRCLRQHQP
;
A
#
# COMPACT_ATOMS: atom_id res chain seq x y z
N MET A 1 -27.14 -11.35 9.97
CA MET A 1 -27.84 -10.08 9.75
C MET A 1 -26.85 -9.12 9.12
N PRO A 2 -27.24 -8.29 8.13
CA PRO A 2 -26.32 -7.27 7.61
C PRO A 2 -25.96 -6.30 8.75
N ILE A 3 -24.67 -6.03 8.93
CA ILE A 3 -24.17 -5.07 9.91
C ILE A 3 -24.38 -3.68 9.31
N ASP A 4 -25.12 -2.81 9.99
CA ASP A 4 -25.24 -1.41 9.57
C ASP A 4 -23.92 -0.69 9.90
N PRO A 5 -23.19 -0.17 8.89
CA PRO A 5 -21.90 0.47 9.14
C PRO A 5 -22.00 1.71 10.04
N ALA A 6 -23.20 2.33 10.15
CA ALA A 6 -23.44 3.42 11.10
C ALA A 6 -23.22 3.01 12.55
N THR A 7 -23.47 1.74 12.89
CA THR A 7 -23.24 1.21 14.23
C THR A 7 -21.76 1.18 14.62
N ILE A 8 -20.85 1.20 13.65
CA ILE A 8 -19.41 1.17 13.88
C ILE A 8 -18.90 2.58 14.18
N TRP A 9 -19.06 3.52 13.25
CA TRP A 9 -18.49 4.86 13.43
C TRP A 9 -19.24 5.76 14.44
N THR A 10 -20.44 5.36 14.89
CA THR A 10 -21.15 6.00 16.01
C THR A 10 -21.01 5.24 17.33
N SER A 11 -20.27 4.12 17.36
CA SER A 11 -20.17 3.26 18.54
C SER A 11 -19.53 3.97 19.72
N THR A 12 -20.13 3.77 20.90
CA THR A 12 -19.56 4.20 22.20
C THR A 12 -18.34 3.39 22.62
N GLN A 13 -18.06 2.26 21.96
CA GLN A 13 -16.87 1.43 22.20
C GLN A 13 -15.63 1.96 21.49
N LEU A 14 -15.81 2.76 20.43
CA LEU A 14 -14.71 3.53 19.90
C LEU A 14 -14.32 4.57 20.95
N PRO A 15 -13.03 4.80 21.19
CA PRO A 15 -12.65 5.96 21.98
C PRO A 15 -13.23 7.17 21.27
N SER A 16 -14.17 7.87 21.92
CA SER A 16 -14.32 9.29 21.65
C SER A 16 -12.92 9.84 21.85
N LEU A 17 -12.35 10.49 20.82
CA LEU A 17 -11.10 11.21 21.02
C LEU A 17 -11.28 12.03 22.31
N PRO A 18 -10.44 11.84 23.35
CA PRO A 18 -10.54 12.59 24.58
C PRO A 18 -10.66 14.05 24.21
N THR A 19 -11.46 14.80 24.95
CA THR A 19 -11.67 16.23 24.69
C THR A 19 -10.34 16.96 24.44
N VAL A 20 -9.27 16.50 25.10
CA VAL A 20 -7.87 16.91 24.90
C VAL A 20 -7.37 16.66 23.48
N ALA A 21 -7.50 15.45 22.94
CA ALA A 21 -7.03 15.09 21.60
C ALA A 21 -7.81 15.83 20.50
N VAL A 22 -9.14 15.96 20.64
CA VAL A 22 -9.97 16.77 19.72
C VAL A 22 -9.54 18.23 19.76
N ARG A 23 -9.37 18.78 20.97
CA ARG A 23 -8.97 20.18 21.12
C ARG A 23 -7.57 20.42 20.57
N LEU A 24 -6.64 19.48 20.73
CA LEU A 24 -5.30 19.58 20.16
C LEU A 24 -5.31 19.56 18.62
N LEU A 25 -6.21 18.79 18.00
CA LEU A 25 -6.42 18.80 16.55
C LEU A 25 -6.95 20.15 16.05
N GLU A 26 -7.96 20.70 16.71
CA GLU A 26 -8.49 22.04 16.40
C GLU A 26 -7.39 23.10 16.48
N LEU A 27 -6.56 23.02 17.54
CA LEU A 27 -5.47 23.94 17.79
C LEU A 27 -4.36 23.81 16.73
N SER A 28 -4.01 22.59 16.29
CA SER A 28 -3.00 22.38 15.25
C SER A 28 -3.46 22.81 13.85
N GLY A 29 -4.78 22.80 13.58
CA GLY A 29 -5.32 23.26 12.30
C GLY A 29 -5.30 24.78 12.10
N CYS A 30 -4.93 25.54 13.13
CA CYS A 30 -4.89 27.00 13.13
C CYS A 30 -3.42 27.49 13.14
N PRO A 31 -2.94 28.17 12.07
CA PRO A 31 -1.54 28.60 11.95
C PRO A 31 -1.08 29.54 13.07
N ASP A 32 -2.00 30.33 13.62
CA ASP A 32 -1.74 31.37 14.63
C ASP A 32 -2.04 30.91 16.07
N THR A 33 -2.21 29.61 16.31
CA THR A 33 -2.48 29.10 17.65
C THR A 33 -1.29 29.36 18.59
N PRO A 34 -1.51 30.04 19.73
CA PRO A 34 -0.44 30.24 20.68
C PRO A 34 -0.10 28.93 21.42
N ILE A 35 1.20 28.69 21.62
CA ILE A 35 1.73 27.51 22.33
C ILE A 35 1.09 27.33 23.72
N SER A 36 0.72 28.43 24.38
CA SER A 36 0.03 28.41 25.68
C SER A 36 -1.27 27.62 25.65
N ASP A 37 -2.00 27.64 24.54
CA ASP A 37 -3.31 26.98 24.42
C ASP A 37 -3.13 25.47 24.25
N VAL A 38 -2.09 25.06 23.52
CA VAL A 38 -1.66 23.66 23.40
C VAL A 38 -1.25 23.13 24.77
N VAL A 39 -0.38 23.87 25.49
CA VAL A 39 0.04 23.52 26.85
C VAL A 39 -1.15 23.40 27.79
N ALA A 40 -2.05 24.39 27.78
CA ALA A 40 -3.24 24.39 28.62
C ALA A 40 -4.13 23.17 28.35
N THR A 41 -4.29 22.82 27.08
CA THR A 41 -5.07 21.67 26.64
C THR A 41 -4.45 20.37 27.13
N VAL A 42 -3.15 20.14 26.91
CA VAL A 42 -2.47 18.91 27.39
C VAL A 42 -2.55 18.78 28.91
N LYS A 43 -2.41 19.88 29.65
CA LYS A 43 -2.47 19.87 31.12
C LYS A 43 -3.82 19.45 31.69
N THR A 44 -4.90 19.48 30.89
CA THR A 44 -6.21 19.00 31.35
C THR A 44 -6.27 17.48 31.54
N ASP A 45 -5.32 16.73 30.96
CA ASP A 45 -5.20 15.29 31.12
C ASP A 45 -3.79 14.91 31.65
N PRO A 46 -3.66 14.63 32.96
CA PRO A 46 -2.40 14.24 33.57
C PRO A 46 -1.78 12.95 33.00
N ALA A 47 -2.59 12.03 32.48
CA ALA A 47 -2.10 10.78 31.89
C ALA A 47 -1.47 11.05 30.52
N ILE A 48 -2.12 11.83 29.66
CA ILE A 48 -1.56 12.30 28.39
C ILE A 48 -0.30 13.14 28.65
N CYS A 49 -0.33 14.04 29.63
CA CYS A 49 0.83 14.86 30.01
C CYS A 49 2.03 13.99 30.43
N GLY A 50 1.81 12.97 31.28
CA GLY A 50 2.85 12.02 31.67
C GLY A 50 3.43 11.23 30.50
N ARG A 51 2.58 10.75 29.58
CA ARG A 51 3.02 10.01 28.38
C ARG A 51 3.78 10.91 27.40
N ILE A 52 3.35 12.16 27.22
CA ILE A 52 4.08 13.17 26.43
C ILE A 52 5.44 13.47 27.06
N MET A 53 5.51 13.64 28.38
CA MET A 53 6.79 13.88 29.07
C MET A 53 7.74 12.68 28.97
N LYS A 54 7.22 11.44 29.03
CA LYS A 54 8.01 10.22 28.77
C LYS A 54 8.53 10.22 27.33
N ALA A 55 7.66 10.51 26.36
CA ALA A 55 7.99 10.57 24.95
C ALA A 55 9.04 11.64 24.61
N ALA A 56 8.86 12.87 25.11
CA ALA A 56 9.79 13.98 24.89
C ALA A 56 11.21 13.67 25.40
N ASN A 57 11.33 12.79 26.39
CA ASN A 57 12.60 12.35 26.98
C ASN A 57 13.10 11.01 26.41
N SER A 58 12.43 10.44 25.41
CA SER A 58 12.86 9.20 24.77
C SER A 58 14.06 9.43 23.86
N ALA A 59 14.81 8.34 23.60
CA ALA A 59 15.94 8.37 22.66
C ALA A 59 15.52 8.82 21.25
N HIS A 60 14.30 8.45 20.83
CA HIS A 60 13.72 8.79 19.53
C HIS A 60 13.69 10.30 19.25
N VAL A 61 13.30 11.10 20.24
CA VAL A 61 13.24 12.57 20.09
C VAL A 61 14.64 13.19 20.06
N GLY A 62 15.63 12.55 20.71
CA GLY A 62 17.03 12.95 20.62
C GLY A 62 17.35 14.31 21.24
N LEU A 63 16.60 14.74 22.27
CA LEU A 63 16.90 16.00 22.96
C LEU A 63 18.25 15.93 23.70
N ARG A 64 19.08 16.96 23.54
CA ARG A 64 20.40 17.08 24.21
C ARG A 64 20.30 17.11 25.73
N SER A 65 19.15 17.51 26.27
CA SER A 65 18.91 17.55 27.71
C SER A 65 17.45 17.20 27.98
N PRO A 66 17.17 16.44 29.04
CA PRO A 66 15.81 16.03 29.36
C PRO A 66 14.96 17.26 29.70
N VAL A 67 13.70 17.23 29.27
CA VAL A 67 12.70 18.23 29.60
C VAL A 67 12.02 17.88 30.92
N SER A 68 11.88 18.87 31.79
CA SER A 68 11.27 18.73 33.12
C SER A 68 9.89 19.37 33.24
N SER A 69 9.38 20.01 32.18
CA SER A 69 8.04 20.60 32.15
C SER A 69 7.36 20.42 30.79
N ILE A 70 6.03 20.44 30.81
CA ILE A 70 5.23 20.28 29.59
C ILE A 70 5.36 21.49 28.67
N GLU A 71 5.54 22.69 29.20
CA GLU A 71 5.86 23.89 28.42
C GLU A 71 7.14 23.67 27.61
N ARG A 72 8.17 23.12 28.25
CA ARG A 72 9.45 22.87 27.59
C ARG A 72 9.29 21.75 26.55
N ALA A 73 8.53 20.71 26.86
CA ALA A 73 8.22 19.66 25.89
C ALA A 73 7.49 20.21 24.66
N VAL A 74 6.43 21.00 24.82
CA VAL A 74 5.68 21.59 23.70
C VAL A 74 6.54 22.57 22.90
N MET A 75 7.38 23.38 23.55
CA MET A 75 8.31 24.28 22.83
C MET A 75 9.39 23.52 22.05
N CYS A 76 9.91 22.41 22.58
CA CYS A 76 10.96 21.64 21.93
C CYS A 76 10.42 20.75 20.81
N LEU A 77 9.22 20.18 21.00
CA LEU A 77 8.59 19.26 20.06
C LEU A 77 7.72 19.98 19.01
N GLY A 78 7.13 21.12 19.37
CA GLY A 78 6.12 21.79 18.56
C GLY A 78 4.70 21.25 18.79
N SER A 79 3.70 22.04 18.40
CA SER A 79 2.28 21.71 18.55
C SER A 79 1.87 20.46 17.78
N ASN A 80 2.36 20.29 16.54
CA ASN A 80 1.97 19.17 15.67
C ASN A 80 2.43 17.82 16.24
N VAL A 81 3.66 17.75 16.76
CA VAL A 81 4.16 16.54 17.44
C VAL A 81 3.30 16.24 18.67
N ILE A 82 3.02 17.25 19.49
CA ILE A 82 2.23 17.09 20.72
C ILE A 82 0.82 16.58 20.42
N THR A 83 0.16 17.15 19.40
CA THR A 83 -1.14 16.69 18.93
C THR A 83 -1.08 15.25 18.45
N SER A 84 -0.08 14.92 17.64
CA SER A 84 0.12 13.55 17.11
C SER A 84 0.35 12.54 18.24
N LEU A 85 1.14 12.88 19.26
CA LEU A 85 1.38 12.02 20.42
C LEU A 85 0.13 11.83 21.27
N ALA A 86 -0.61 12.90 21.54
CA ALA A 86 -1.85 12.80 22.31
C ALA A 86 -2.89 11.90 21.62
N LEU A 87 -3.00 12.01 20.29
CA LEU A 87 -3.83 11.13 19.47
C LEU A 87 -3.33 9.68 19.53
N SER A 88 -2.03 9.48 19.34
CA SER A 88 -1.40 8.16 19.39
C SER A 88 -1.69 7.46 20.71
N PHE A 89 -1.46 8.13 21.83
CA PHE A 89 -1.67 7.59 23.17
C PHE A 89 -3.13 7.25 23.47
N THR A 90 -4.06 8.05 22.96
CA THR A 90 -5.49 7.79 23.07
C THR A 90 -5.87 6.49 22.38
N LEU A 91 -5.34 6.28 21.18
CA LEU A 91 -5.73 5.17 20.35
C LEU A 91 -5.10 3.86 20.87
N VAL A 92 -3.83 3.93 21.31
CA VAL A 92 -2.99 2.81 21.82
C VAL A 92 -3.35 2.40 23.28
N ASP A 93 -4.59 2.55 23.73
CA ASP A 93 -4.97 2.04 25.08
C ASP A 93 -5.09 0.50 25.08
N GLN A 94 -3.93 -0.17 25.10
CA GLN A 94 -3.80 -1.63 25.07
C GLN A 94 -4.37 -2.32 26.32
N ASN A 95 -4.54 -1.59 27.42
CA ASN A 95 -5.02 -2.15 28.69
C ASN A 95 -6.50 -2.56 28.69
N LYS A 96 -7.22 -2.28 27.58
CA LYS A 96 -8.62 -2.66 27.40
C LYS A 96 -8.85 -3.77 26.38
N ALA A 97 -7.80 -4.30 25.75
CA ALA A 97 -7.95 -5.39 24.77
C ALA A 97 -8.40 -6.69 25.48
N PRO A 98 -9.51 -7.33 25.05
CA PRO A 98 -9.88 -8.66 25.53
C PRO A 98 -8.76 -9.67 25.29
N LYS A 99 -8.50 -10.58 26.23
CA LYS A 99 -7.42 -11.58 26.12
C LYS A 99 -7.46 -12.37 24.80
N ALA A 100 -8.66 -12.72 24.32
CA ALA A 100 -8.86 -13.46 23.08
C ALA A 100 -8.41 -12.70 21.82
N LEU A 101 -8.39 -11.36 21.86
CA LEU A 101 -8.01 -10.50 20.73
C LEU A 101 -6.61 -9.94 20.88
N ARG A 102 -5.86 -10.32 21.94
CA ARG A 102 -4.59 -9.67 22.28
C ARG A 102 -3.57 -9.72 21.12
N GLY A 103 -3.44 -10.87 20.47
CA GLY A 103 -2.55 -11.02 19.30
C GLY A 103 -2.95 -10.13 18.11
N ILE A 104 -4.26 -9.94 17.87
CA ILE A 104 -4.75 -9.04 16.82
C ILE A 104 -4.40 -7.59 17.15
N TYR A 105 -4.56 -7.17 18.41
CA TYR A 105 -4.19 -5.82 18.85
C TYR A 105 -2.69 -5.58 18.79
N ASP A 106 -1.88 -6.53 19.26
CA ASP A 106 -0.42 -6.40 19.26
C ASP A 106 0.10 -6.30 17.81
N SER A 107 -0.39 -7.13 16.90
CA SER A 107 -0.07 -7.05 15.47
C SER A 107 -0.53 -5.72 14.85
N PHE A 108 -1.78 -5.30 15.10
CA PHE A 108 -2.30 -4.03 14.58
C PHE A 108 -1.42 -2.84 15.00
N TRP A 109 -1.02 -2.78 16.26
CA TRP A 109 -0.21 -1.68 16.78
C TRP A 109 1.21 -1.69 16.24
N LEU A 110 1.83 -2.86 16.12
CA LEU A 110 3.14 -2.99 15.48
C LEU A 110 3.08 -2.52 14.01
N GLN A 111 2.08 -2.95 13.26
CA GLN A 111 1.90 -2.54 11.86
C GLN A 111 1.66 -1.03 11.73
N SER A 112 0.84 -0.46 12.62
CA SER A 112 0.60 0.99 12.64
C SER A 112 1.88 1.78 12.96
N LEU A 113 2.73 1.23 13.84
CA LEU A 113 4.00 1.82 14.22
C LEU A 113 5.03 1.79 13.09
N ILE A 114 5.13 0.67 12.37
CA ILE A 114 6.00 0.53 11.19
C ILE A 114 5.58 1.56 10.14
N ARG A 115 4.26 1.70 9.88
CA ARG A 115 3.75 2.68 8.91
C ARG A 115 4.05 4.11 9.33
N ALA A 116 3.78 4.45 10.59
CA ALA A 116 4.04 5.79 11.12
C ALA A 116 5.54 6.14 11.01
N SER A 117 6.42 5.24 11.44
CA SER A 117 7.88 5.43 11.37
C SER A 117 8.38 5.53 9.93
N THR A 118 7.81 4.74 9.02
CA THR A 118 8.12 4.79 7.59
C THR A 118 7.73 6.14 6.99
N ALA A 119 6.48 6.55 7.17
CA ALA A 119 5.97 7.82 6.64
C ALA A 119 6.76 9.00 7.21
N GLU A 120 7.10 8.96 8.49
CA GLU A 120 7.92 9.97 9.14
C GLU A 120 9.34 10.10 8.54
N LEU A 121 10.00 8.98 8.24
CA LEU A 121 11.31 8.99 7.59
C LEU A 121 11.26 9.51 6.15
N LEU A 122 10.13 9.33 5.46
CA LEU A 122 9.91 9.84 4.09
C LEU A 122 9.77 11.37 4.03
N ALA A 123 9.61 12.07 5.16
CA ALA A 123 9.52 13.54 5.18
C ALA A 123 10.75 14.25 4.58
N ARG A 124 11.90 13.56 4.51
CA ARG A 124 13.11 14.08 3.86
C ARG A 124 13.00 14.10 2.33
N GLU A 125 12.28 13.14 1.78
CA GLU A 125 12.09 12.95 0.34
C GLU A 125 10.78 13.58 -0.16
N LEU A 126 9.83 13.82 0.75
CA LEU A 126 8.50 14.38 0.52
C LEU A 126 8.37 15.71 1.31
N PRO A 127 8.88 16.83 0.77
CA PRO A 127 9.09 18.06 1.52
C PRO A 127 7.85 18.96 1.66
N ARG A 128 6.72 18.64 1.03
CA ARG A 128 5.48 19.43 1.12
C ARG A 128 4.71 19.14 2.40
N ALA A 129 4.79 17.92 2.93
CA ALA A 129 4.19 17.52 4.19
C ALA A 129 5.24 17.57 5.32
N ASP A 130 4.81 17.94 6.53
CA ASP A 130 5.70 17.95 7.67
C ASP A 130 5.85 16.54 8.29
N LYS A 131 7.00 16.30 8.96
CA LYS A 131 7.35 15.03 9.59
C LYS A 131 6.23 14.48 10.50
N CYS A 132 5.56 15.35 11.24
CA CYS A 132 4.50 14.97 12.18
C CYS A 132 3.23 14.59 11.44
N GLU A 133 2.87 15.34 10.40
CA GLU A 133 1.72 15.04 9.55
C GLU A 133 1.87 13.66 8.89
N LEU A 134 3.07 13.34 8.39
CA LEU A 134 3.36 12.02 7.82
C LEU A 134 3.36 10.91 8.87
N PHE A 135 3.96 11.14 10.05
CA PHE A 135 3.87 10.17 11.14
C PHE A 135 2.41 9.87 11.52
N LEU A 136 1.60 10.91 11.66
CA LEU A 136 0.19 10.80 12.02
C LEU A 136 -0.62 10.10 10.92
N SER A 137 -0.34 10.39 9.64
CA SER A 137 -1.03 9.72 8.54
C SER A 137 -0.74 8.22 8.56
N GLY A 138 0.52 7.81 8.70
CA GLY A 138 0.90 6.39 8.80
C GLY A 138 0.27 5.67 9.99
N LEU A 139 0.12 6.36 11.13
CA LEU A 139 -0.51 5.79 12.32
C LEU A 139 -2.03 5.62 12.16
N LEU A 140 -2.70 6.59 11.54
CA LEU A 140 -4.17 6.62 11.46
C LEU A 140 -4.72 5.94 10.20
N VAL A 141 -3.87 5.59 9.23
CA VAL A 141 -4.31 5.10 7.92
C VAL A 141 -5.27 3.90 8.01
N HIS A 142 -5.10 3.02 9.00
CA HIS A 142 -5.96 1.85 9.25
C HIS A 142 -6.90 2.04 10.46
N VAL A 143 -7.27 3.28 10.82
CA VAL A 143 -8.14 3.52 11.97
C VAL A 143 -9.52 2.86 11.83
N GLY A 144 -10.01 2.67 10.60
CA GLY A 144 -11.23 1.91 10.34
C GLY A 144 -11.12 0.42 10.70
N GLN A 145 -9.95 -0.20 10.50
CA GLN A 145 -9.70 -1.58 10.90
C GLN A 145 -9.73 -1.70 12.42
N LEU A 146 -9.09 -0.77 13.15
CA LEU A 146 -9.19 -0.71 14.61
C LEU A 146 -10.63 -0.56 15.08
N ALA A 147 -11.42 0.25 14.38
CA ALA A 147 -12.81 0.44 14.71
C ALA A 147 -13.62 -0.84 14.57
N MET A 148 -13.43 -1.56 13.45
CA MET A 148 -14.07 -2.85 13.22
C MET A 148 -13.63 -3.90 14.25
N ILE A 149 -12.34 -3.97 14.60
CA ILE A 149 -11.81 -4.85 15.68
C ILE A 149 -12.50 -4.55 17.02
N LYS A 150 -12.80 -3.28 17.30
CA LYS A 150 -13.44 -2.88 18.56
C LYS A 150 -14.92 -3.17 18.59
N THR A 151 -15.65 -2.89 17.52
CA THR A 151 -17.12 -2.86 17.54
C THR A 151 -17.76 -4.16 17.08
N ILE A 152 -17.09 -4.90 16.19
CA ILE A 152 -17.58 -6.17 15.62
C ILE A 152 -16.49 -7.26 15.66
N PRO A 153 -15.85 -7.50 16.83
CA PRO A 153 -14.70 -8.40 16.93
C PRO A 153 -14.99 -9.84 16.53
N GLU A 154 -16.18 -10.36 16.85
CA GLU A 154 -16.56 -11.75 16.57
C GLU A 154 -16.72 -12.01 15.07
N GLU A 155 -17.20 -11.01 14.34
CA GLU A 155 -17.40 -11.08 12.90
C GLU A 155 -16.14 -10.71 12.12
N TYR A 156 -15.31 -9.81 12.64
CA TYR A 156 -14.14 -9.29 11.93
C TYR A 156 -12.88 -10.13 12.14
N ALA A 157 -12.68 -10.74 13.32
CA ALA A 157 -11.50 -11.59 13.55
C ALA A 157 -11.35 -12.74 12.53
N PRO A 158 -12.42 -13.46 12.11
CA PRO A 158 -12.33 -14.46 11.06
C PRO A 158 -11.88 -13.90 9.70
N VAL A 159 -12.28 -12.66 9.36
CA VAL A 159 -11.88 -12.00 8.11
C VAL A 159 -10.38 -11.67 8.14
N LEU A 160 -9.88 -11.21 9.28
CA LEU A 160 -8.44 -10.97 9.45
C LEU A 160 -7.63 -12.27 9.38
N GLN A 161 -8.15 -13.37 9.91
CA GLN A 161 -7.51 -14.68 9.78
C GLN A 161 -7.50 -15.16 8.31
N GLU A 162 -8.63 -15.05 7.61
CA GLU A 162 -8.72 -15.39 6.18
C GLU A 162 -7.74 -14.56 5.34
N TYR A 163 -7.60 -13.27 5.65
CA TYR A 163 -6.63 -12.38 5.01
C TYR A 163 -5.18 -12.79 5.27
N GLN A 164 -4.86 -13.38 6.43
CA GLN A 164 -3.52 -13.91 6.69
C GLN A 164 -3.21 -15.18 5.91
N GLU A 165 -4.22 -15.98 5.57
CA GLU A 165 -4.08 -17.27 4.92
C GLU A 165 -4.13 -17.18 3.37
N ASN A 166 -4.69 -16.08 2.83
CA ASN A 166 -4.95 -15.91 1.40
C ASN A 166 -4.25 -14.69 0.79
N ASN A 167 -4.01 -14.72 -0.53
CA ASN A 167 -3.45 -13.60 -1.30
C ASN A 167 -4.50 -12.58 -1.79
N GLN A 168 -5.66 -12.50 -1.13
CA GLN A 168 -6.75 -11.59 -1.51
C GLN A 168 -6.63 -10.24 -0.81
N SER A 169 -7.18 -9.19 -1.40
CA SER A 169 -7.24 -7.88 -0.77
C SER A 169 -8.16 -7.91 0.46
N LEU A 170 -7.71 -7.33 1.58
CA LEU A 170 -8.53 -7.20 2.77
C LEU A 170 -9.82 -6.43 2.49
N CYS A 171 -9.78 -5.38 1.65
CA CYS A 171 -10.96 -4.63 1.26
C CYS A 171 -11.98 -5.51 0.52
N GLU A 172 -11.51 -6.40 -0.36
CA GLU A 172 -12.41 -7.31 -1.09
C GLU A 172 -13.10 -8.29 -0.14
N LEU A 173 -12.35 -8.85 0.81
CA LEU A 173 -12.89 -9.75 1.84
C LEU A 173 -13.93 -9.03 2.72
N GLU A 174 -13.63 -7.80 3.14
CA GLU A 174 -14.52 -6.97 3.94
C GLU A 174 -15.80 -6.60 3.19
N THR A 175 -15.68 -6.10 1.96
CA THR A 175 -16.84 -5.73 1.14
C THR A 175 -17.70 -6.96 0.85
N ALA A 176 -17.10 -8.12 0.58
CA ALA A 176 -17.84 -9.37 0.39
C ALA A 176 -18.60 -9.81 1.66
N ARG A 177 -18.00 -9.59 2.85
CA ARG A 177 -18.58 -10.02 4.13
C ARG A 177 -19.60 -9.05 4.71
N PHE A 178 -19.34 -7.75 4.61
CA PHE A 178 -20.07 -6.69 5.32
C PHE A 178 -20.77 -5.70 4.39
N GLY A 179 -20.39 -5.64 3.11
CA GLY A 179 -20.88 -4.64 2.15
C GLY A 179 -20.16 -3.30 2.22
N PHE A 180 -19.11 -3.20 3.04
CA PHE A 180 -18.24 -2.01 3.18
C PHE A 180 -16.85 -2.46 3.64
N SER A 181 -15.85 -1.59 3.44
CA SER A 181 -14.44 -1.82 3.82
C SER A 181 -14.00 -0.97 5.01
N HIS A 182 -12.88 -1.33 5.61
CA HIS A 182 -12.23 -0.54 6.65
C HIS A 182 -11.83 0.86 6.15
N VAL A 183 -11.57 1.02 4.85
CA VAL A 183 -11.30 2.32 4.21
C VAL A 183 -12.48 3.26 4.38
N GLU A 184 -13.69 2.79 4.06
CA GLU A 184 -14.93 3.57 4.19
C GLU A 184 -15.22 3.93 5.65
N VAL A 185 -15.02 2.96 6.57
CA VAL A 185 -15.17 3.20 8.02
C VAL A 185 -14.16 4.25 8.50
N GLY A 186 -12.90 4.13 8.10
CA GLY A 186 -11.83 5.04 8.48
C GLY A 186 -12.08 6.46 7.97
N GLN A 187 -12.48 6.60 6.70
CA GLN A 187 -12.86 7.89 6.11
C GLN A 187 -13.96 8.56 6.93
N ARG A 188 -15.05 7.85 7.23
CA ARG A 188 -16.18 8.40 7.99
C ARG A 188 -15.81 8.80 9.41
N LEU A 189 -14.91 8.05 10.06
CA LEU A 189 -14.39 8.41 11.37
C LEU A 189 -13.58 9.71 11.31
N MET A 190 -12.67 9.83 10.35
CA MET A 190 -11.84 11.03 10.19
C MET A 190 -12.66 12.26 9.82
N GLU A 191 -13.69 12.11 8.98
CA GLU A 191 -14.65 13.17 8.68
C GLU A 191 -15.43 13.60 9.94
N GLY A 192 -15.89 12.63 10.74
CA GLY A 192 -16.56 12.90 12.02
C GLY A 192 -15.66 13.61 13.03
N TRP A 193 -14.36 13.34 13.00
CA TRP A 193 -13.34 14.03 13.81
C TRP A 193 -12.86 15.35 13.21
N ARG A 194 -13.34 15.71 12.01
CA ARG A 194 -12.97 16.94 11.28
C ARG A 194 -11.46 17.04 11.03
N LEU A 195 -10.81 15.92 10.70
CA LEU A 195 -9.40 15.90 10.34
C LEU A 195 -9.15 16.61 8.99
N PRO A 196 -7.92 17.12 8.76
CA PRO A 196 -7.53 17.69 7.48
C PRO A 196 -7.80 16.75 6.31
N THR A 197 -8.22 17.32 5.17
CA THR A 197 -8.54 16.56 3.95
C THR A 197 -7.38 15.71 3.47
N ALA A 198 -6.13 16.13 3.67
CA ALA A 198 -4.95 15.34 3.33
C ALA A 198 -4.88 13.99 4.08
N LEU A 199 -5.24 13.97 5.37
CA LEU A 199 -5.29 12.73 6.16
C LEU A 199 -6.47 11.84 5.74
N ILE A 200 -7.61 12.44 5.40
CA ILE A 200 -8.78 11.72 4.90
C ILE A 200 -8.46 11.08 3.54
N ASP A 201 -7.80 11.82 2.65
CA ASP A 201 -7.35 11.32 1.34
C ASP A 201 -6.31 10.22 1.49
N ALA A 202 -5.41 10.32 2.47
CA ALA A 202 -4.45 9.27 2.79
C ALA A 202 -5.16 7.95 3.16
N VAL A 203 -6.18 8.01 4.03
CA VAL A 203 -7.02 6.82 4.30
C VAL A 203 -7.73 6.34 3.04
N ARG A 204 -8.29 7.23 2.22
CA ARG A 204 -9.04 6.80 1.03
C ARG A 204 -8.15 6.12 -0.03
N LEU A 205 -6.89 6.54 -0.13
CA LEU A 205 -6.01 6.21 -1.26
C LEU A 205 -4.78 5.37 -0.89
N HIS A 206 -4.62 4.91 0.35
CA HIS A 206 -3.42 4.14 0.76
C HIS A 206 -3.23 2.79 0.05
N HIS A 207 -4.26 2.27 -0.62
CA HIS A 207 -4.18 1.07 -1.47
C HIS A 207 -4.02 1.41 -2.97
N ALA A 208 -3.97 2.69 -3.34
CA ALA A 208 -3.87 3.13 -4.73
C ALA A 208 -2.52 2.75 -5.34
N GLY A 209 -2.55 2.33 -6.62
CA GLY A 209 -1.37 2.01 -7.41
C GLY A 209 -0.46 3.22 -7.64
N VAL A 210 0.81 2.99 -8.01
CA VAL A 210 1.80 4.07 -8.19
C VAL A 210 1.35 5.10 -9.23
N ASP A 211 0.72 4.65 -10.32
CA ASP A 211 0.24 5.52 -11.39
C ASP A 211 -0.87 6.47 -10.89
N GLU A 212 -1.82 5.96 -10.11
CA GLU A 212 -2.89 6.76 -9.49
C GLU A 212 -2.32 7.79 -8.50
N VAL A 213 -1.30 7.39 -7.72
CA VAL A 213 -0.62 8.32 -6.81
C VAL A 213 0.12 9.42 -7.58
N LEU A 214 0.73 9.09 -8.73
CA LEU A 214 1.41 10.05 -9.60
C LEU A 214 0.46 11.07 -10.23
N GLU A 215 -0.81 10.73 -10.45
CA GLU A 215 -1.81 11.70 -10.91
C GLU A 215 -2.02 12.85 -9.91
N LEU A 216 -1.77 12.60 -8.62
CA LEU A 216 -1.86 13.59 -7.57
C LEU A 216 -0.62 14.47 -7.45
N ARG A 217 0.43 14.31 -8.27
CA ARG A 217 1.74 14.96 -8.08
C ARG A 217 1.72 16.48 -7.97
N GLN A 218 0.68 17.15 -8.49
CA GLN A 218 0.49 18.60 -8.37
C GLN A 218 -0.47 19.03 -7.24
N MET A 219 -1.09 18.07 -6.56
CA MET A 219 -2.05 18.29 -5.49
C MET A 219 -1.34 18.45 -4.13
N PRO A 220 -1.90 19.24 -3.19
CA PRO A 220 -1.31 19.44 -1.85
C PRO A 220 -1.14 18.15 -1.04
N GLN A 221 -2.05 17.19 -1.19
CA GLN A 221 -2.07 15.93 -0.45
C GLN A 221 -1.12 14.86 -1.00
N PHE A 222 -0.40 15.13 -2.10
CA PHE A 222 0.48 14.16 -2.77
C PHE A 222 1.43 13.45 -1.79
N ASP A 223 2.18 14.23 -1.00
CA ASP A 223 3.20 13.73 -0.09
C ASP A 223 2.60 12.81 0.99
N VAL A 224 1.45 13.20 1.55
CA VAL A 224 0.77 12.40 2.58
C VAL A 224 0.28 11.08 2.00
N VAL A 225 -0.35 11.10 0.82
CA VAL A 225 -0.85 9.89 0.15
C VAL A 225 0.30 8.97 -0.25
N ALA A 226 1.32 9.52 -0.93
CA ALA A 226 2.50 8.77 -1.36
C ALA A 226 3.22 8.10 -0.17
N ALA A 227 3.42 8.85 0.93
CA ALA A 227 4.01 8.31 2.15
C ALA A 227 3.19 7.15 2.72
N THR A 228 1.86 7.28 2.78
CA THR A 228 1.01 6.20 3.32
C THR A 228 0.99 4.94 2.45
N CYS A 229 1.01 5.06 1.12
CA CYS A 229 1.10 3.91 0.23
C CYS A 229 2.44 3.16 0.42
N ILE A 230 3.56 3.91 0.43
CA ILE A 230 4.90 3.33 0.65
C ILE A 230 4.97 2.68 2.04
N ALA A 231 4.46 3.36 3.06
CA ALA A 231 4.40 2.86 4.43
C ALA A 231 3.59 1.55 4.52
N GLY A 232 2.48 1.43 3.78
CA GLY A 232 1.71 0.19 3.69
C GLY A 232 2.53 -0.97 3.14
N LEU A 233 3.25 -0.77 2.04
CA LEU A 233 4.11 -1.79 1.43
C LEU A 233 5.28 -2.20 2.34
N VAL A 234 5.89 -1.24 3.04
CA VAL A 234 6.97 -1.53 4.00
C VAL A 234 6.43 -2.34 5.18
N ALA A 235 5.23 -2.02 5.68
CA ALA A 235 4.60 -2.77 6.76
C ALA A 235 4.26 -4.22 6.34
N GLU A 236 3.72 -4.40 5.13
CA GLU A 236 3.51 -5.74 4.53
C GLU A 236 4.81 -6.54 4.41
N HIS A 237 5.92 -5.87 4.05
CA HIS A 237 7.23 -6.49 3.96
C HIS A 237 7.71 -6.99 5.34
N PHE A 238 7.60 -6.17 6.39
CA PHE A 238 7.97 -6.55 7.76
C PHE A 238 7.08 -7.62 8.38
N GLU A 239 5.83 -7.75 7.93
CA GLU A 239 4.92 -8.82 8.36
C GLU A 239 5.33 -10.18 7.75
N GLY A 240 6.18 -10.19 6.73
CA GLY A 240 6.69 -11.41 6.11
C GLY A 240 5.63 -12.19 5.36
N ARG A 241 4.57 -11.53 4.89
CA ARG A 241 3.51 -12.17 4.12
C ARG A 241 4.06 -12.75 2.83
N MET A 242 3.54 -13.91 2.46
CA MET A 242 3.85 -14.59 1.19
C MET A 242 3.11 -13.97 -0.01
N HIS A 243 2.87 -12.66 0.00
CA HIS A 243 2.37 -11.99 -1.19
C HIS A 243 3.54 -11.85 -2.17
N CYS A 244 3.46 -12.57 -3.29
CA CYS A 244 4.42 -12.40 -4.38
C CYS A 244 4.47 -10.92 -4.80
N GLY A 245 5.68 -10.36 -4.89
CA GLY A 245 5.88 -9.03 -5.48
C GLY A 245 5.72 -7.82 -4.54
N VAL A 246 5.64 -7.96 -3.21
CA VAL A 246 5.72 -6.79 -2.30
C VAL A 246 7.01 -6.01 -2.53
N TRP A 247 8.14 -6.72 -2.63
CA TRP A 247 9.45 -6.11 -2.88
C TRP A 247 9.53 -5.45 -4.27
N GLU A 248 8.98 -6.08 -5.30
CA GLU A 248 8.90 -5.51 -6.64
C GLU A 248 8.07 -4.21 -6.67
N ARG A 249 6.93 -4.20 -5.96
CA ARG A 249 6.14 -2.97 -5.77
C ARG A 249 6.92 -1.92 -4.99
N LEU A 250 7.66 -2.27 -3.95
CA LEU A 250 8.53 -1.33 -3.23
C LEU A 250 9.58 -0.71 -4.15
N ILE A 251 10.25 -1.51 -4.98
CA ILE A 251 11.19 -1.03 -5.99
C ILE A 251 10.47 -0.03 -6.91
N GLN A 252 9.31 -0.39 -7.46
CA GLN A 252 8.54 0.46 -8.37
C GLN A 252 8.15 1.80 -7.74
N TYR A 253 7.61 1.80 -6.52
CA TYR A 253 7.26 3.03 -5.81
C TYR A 253 8.49 3.87 -5.48
N SER A 254 9.57 3.22 -5.02
CA SER A 254 10.79 3.90 -4.61
C SER A 254 11.51 4.57 -5.78
N ASP A 255 11.55 3.94 -6.96
CA ASP A 255 12.12 4.50 -8.18
C ASP A 255 11.28 5.69 -8.68
N GLN A 256 9.97 5.50 -8.85
CA GLN A 256 9.11 6.51 -9.48
C GLN A 256 8.78 7.72 -8.59
N LEU A 257 8.68 7.52 -7.27
CA LEU A 257 8.29 8.57 -6.33
C LEU A 257 9.48 9.20 -5.61
N LEU A 258 10.51 8.42 -5.27
CA LEU A 258 11.62 8.86 -4.42
C LEU A 258 12.98 8.91 -5.14
N ALA A 259 13.09 8.34 -6.35
CA ALA A 259 14.36 8.14 -7.06
C ALA A 259 15.42 7.40 -6.21
N PHE A 260 14.97 6.39 -5.46
CA PHE A 260 15.86 5.49 -4.73
C PHE A 260 16.44 4.44 -5.66
N ASP A 261 17.72 4.12 -5.47
CA ASP A 261 18.32 2.89 -5.99
C ASP A 261 18.14 1.76 -4.97
N ASP A 262 18.42 0.52 -5.37
CA ASP A 262 18.26 -0.66 -4.52
C ASP A 262 19.03 -0.52 -3.20
N THR A 263 20.23 0.04 -3.23
CA THR A 263 21.06 0.23 -2.02
C THR A 263 20.44 1.23 -1.05
N LYS A 264 19.87 2.33 -1.54
CA LYS A 264 19.13 3.28 -0.71
C LYS A 264 17.85 2.68 -0.16
N LEU A 265 17.12 1.89 -0.94
CA LEU A 265 15.91 1.21 -0.47
C LEU A 265 16.24 0.24 0.66
N GLU A 266 17.30 -0.58 0.52
CA GLU A 266 17.76 -1.48 1.59
C GLU A 266 18.14 -0.70 2.86
N ALA A 267 18.94 0.36 2.73
CA ALA A 267 19.31 1.21 3.85
C ALA A 267 18.09 1.88 4.51
N PHE A 268 17.09 2.25 3.71
CA PHE A 268 15.84 2.82 4.19
C PHE A 268 15.04 1.81 5.03
N ILE A 269 14.93 0.55 4.60
CA ILE A 269 14.26 -0.50 5.38
C ILE A 269 14.95 -0.73 6.73
N VAL A 270 16.29 -0.74 6.76
CA VAL A 270 17.04 -0.83 8.04
C VAL A 270 16.73 0.37 8.95
N ALA A 271 16.73 1.59 8.40
CA ALA A 271 16.40 2.79 9.16
C ALA A 271 14.96 2.77 9.70
N VAL A 272 14.00 2.21 8.94
CA VAL A 272 12.61 2.01 9.40
C VAL A 272 12.56 1.07 10.60
N SER A 273 13.32 -0.03 10.57
CA SER A 273 13.39 -0.99 11.68
C SER A 273 13.88 -0.31 12.96
N GLU A 274 15.00 0.40 12.88
CA GLU A 274 15.58 1.13 14.01
C GLU A 274 14.61 2.20 14.56
N ALA A 275 14.00 2.99 13.67
CA ALA A 275 13.03 4.00 14.05
C ALA A 275 11.80 3.39 14.73
N THR A 276 11.29 2.26 14.20
CA THR A 276 10.13 1.54 14.75
C THR A 276 10.42 1.05 16.17
N GLU A 277 11.60 0.46 16.43
CA GLU A 277 11.97 0.05 17.79
C GLU A 277 12.01 1.22 18.77
N ASP A 278 12.55 2.36 18.34
CA ASP A 278 12.67 3.56 19.17
C ASP A 278 11.30 4.16 19.50
N VAL A 279 10.40 4.26 18.52
CA VAL A 279 9.02 4.71 18.76
C VAL A 279 8.24 3.66 19.56
N GLY A 280 8.52 2.36 19.38
CA GLY A 280 7.89 1.27 20.13
C GLY A 280 8.16 1.36 21.63
N LYS A 281 9.43 1.55 22.02
CA LYS A 281 9.84 1.82 23.41
C LYS A 281 9.14 3.06 23.99
N MET A 282 8.96 4.08 23.16
CA MET A 282 8.31 5.32 23.55
C MET A 282 6.80 5.14 23.80
N LEU A 283 6.11 4.42 22.90
CA LEU A 283 4.66 4.19 22.98
C LEU A 283 4.25 3.00 23.85
N ASP A 284 5.21 2.21 24.33
CA ASP A 284 5.00 0.96 25.08
C ASP A 284 4.32 -0.12 24.21
N ILE A 285 4.77 -0.22 22.96
CA ILE A 285 4.33 -1.24 21.99
C ILE A 285 5.45 -2.27 21.86
N ASN A 286 5.09 -3.55 21.94
CA ASN A 286 6.04 -4.63 21.71
C ASN A 286 6.42 -4.72 20.23
N THR A 287 7.71 -4.65 19.93
CA THR A 287 8.26 -4.76 18.57
C THR A 287 9.00 -6.08 18.33
N ASP A 288 9.05 -6.99 19.31
CA ASP A 288 9.82 -8.25 19.24
C ASP A 288 9.35 -9.20 18.11
N SER A 289 8.10 -9.04 17.63
CA SER A 289 7.56 -9.83 16.53
C SER A 289 7.87 -9.25 15.14
N MET A 290 8.57 -8.12 15.06
CA MET A 290 9.02 -7.56 13.79
C MET A 290 10.14 -8.42 13.20
N LEU A 291 10.07 -8.73 11.91
CA LEU A 291 11.10 -9.52 11.24
C LEU A 291 12.39 -8.72 11.03
N ASP A 292 13.52 -9.42 11.14
CA ASP A 292 14.84 -8.83 10.92
C ASP A 292 14.98 -8.37 9.45
N PRO A 293 15.43 -7.13 9.19
CA PRO A 293 15.64 -6.62 7.84
C PRO A 293 16.54 -7.52 6.99
N GLY A 294 17.62 -8.08 7.56
CA GLY A 294 18.54 -8.96 6.83
C GLY A 294 17.87 -10.27 6.39
N GLU A 295 17.05 -10.86 7.26
CA GLU A 295 16.24 -12.03 6.91
C GLU A 295 15.24 -11.71 5.79
N LEU A 296 14.56 -10.55 5.88
CA LEU A 296 13.62 -10.10 4.85
C LEU A 296 14.29 -9.89 3.49
N MET A 297 15.47 -9.28 3.46
CA MET A 297 16.24 -9.11 2.22
C MET A 297 16.64 -10.45 1.61
N SER A 298 17.09 -11.40 2.44
CA SER A 298 17.44 -12.74 1.97
C SER A 298 16.22 -13.44 1.33
N ARG A 299 15.02 -13.27 1.91
CA ARG A 299 13.78 -13.81 1.36
C ARG A 299 13.37 -13.12 0.06
N ALA A 300 13.41 -11.79 0.01
CA ALA A 300 13.08 -11.02 -1.18
C ALA A 300 13.97 -11.37 -2.37
N ASN A 301 15.29 -11.49 -2.15
CA ASN A 301 16.24 -11.89 -3.18
C ASN A 301 16.00 -13.31 -3.68
N SER A 302 15.64 -14.24 -2.79
CA SER A 302 15.30 -15.61 -3.16
C SER A 302 14.06 -15.65 -4.05
N GLN A 303 13.02 -14.89 -3.69
CA GLN A 303 11.78 -14.78 -4.48
C GLN A 303 12.01 -14.15 -5.86
N LEU A 304 12.77 -13.05 -5.94
CA LEU A 304 13.11 -12.43 -7.23
C LEU A 304 13.89 -13.40 -8.13
N SER A 305 14.81 -14.19 -7.55
CA SER A 305 15.55 -15.21 -8.30
C SER A 305 14.62 -16.31 -8.84
N GLU A 306 13.69 -16.80 -8.01
CA GLU A 306 12.68 -17.78 -8.43
C GLU A 306 11.78 -17.23 -9.55
N MET A 307 11.30 -16.00 -9.43
CA MET A 307 10.49 -15.34 -10.45
C MET A 307 11.25 -15.15 -11.75
N ALA A 308 12.52 -14.74 -11.70
CA ALA A 308 13.36 -14.60 -12.88
C ALA A 308 13.57 -15.94 -13.60
N LEU A 309 13.78 -17.03 -12.84
CA LEU A 309 13.89 -18.37 -13.39
C LEU A 309 12.58 -18.83 -14.04
N GLN A 310 11.43 -18.57 -13.40
CA GLN A 310 10.12 -18.88 -13.97
C GLN A 310 9.83 -18.08 -15.24
N ALA A 311 10.11 -16.78 -15.24
CA ALA A 311 9.93 -15.92 -16.41
C ALA A 311 10.82 -16.37 -17.58
N HIS A 312 12.07 -16.75 -17.30
CA HIS A 312 12.96 -17.32 -18.31
C HIS A 312 12.41 -18.65 -18.84
N ALA A 313 11.92 -19.54 -17.97
CA ALA A 313 11.31 -20.81 -18.38
C ALA A 313 10.09 -20.59 -19.30
N VAL A 314 9.17 -19.70 -18.93
CA VAL A 314 8.00 -19.34 -19.73
C VAL A 314 8.42 -18.74 -21.09
N SER A 315 9.40 -17.83 -21.09
CA SER A 315 9.93 -17.24 -22.32
C SER A 315 10.53 -18.30 -23.25
N THR A 316 11.34 -19.22 -22.72
CA THR A 316 11.91 -20.32 -23.51
C THR A 316 10.85 -21.27 -24.04
N GLN A 317 9.81 -21.55 -23.26
CA GLN A 317 8.67 -22.36 -23.69
C GLN A 317 7.89 -21.67 -24.81
N ALA A 318 7.65 -20.35 -24.71
CA ALA A 318 6.98 -19.58 -25.74
C ALA A 318 7.79 -19.59 -27.06
N LEU A 319 9.12 -19.47 -26.99
CA LEU A 319 9.99 -19.60 -28.16
C LEU A 319 9.91 -20.99 -28.80
N ALA A 320 9.87 -22.06 -28.00
CA ALA A 320 9.74 -23.42 -28.50
C ALA A 320 8.38 -23.66 -29.18
N ILE A 321 7.29 -23.15 -28.59
CA ILE A 321 5.94 -23.20 -29.20
C ILE A 321 5.90 -22.44 -30.52
N ASN A 322 6.49 -21.23 -30.56
CA ASN A 322 6.54 -20.44 -31.80
C ASN A 322 7.32 -21.15 -32.90
N ALA A 323 8.46 -21.77 -32.59
CA ALA A 323 9.24 -22.54 -33.56
C ALA A 323 8.43 -23.74 -34.12
N GLU A 324 7.64 -24.40 -33.28
CA GLU A 324 6.81 -25.52 -33.72
C GLU A 324 5.60 -25.07 -34.55
N LEU A 325 4.98 -23.94 -34.19
CA LEU A 325 3.94 -23.31 -34.99
C LEU A 325 4.46 -22.89 -36.37
N GLU A 326 5.67 -22.34 -36.44
CA GLU A 326 6.32 -22.01 -37.71
C GLU A 326 6.56 -23.24 -38.58
N ARG A 327 7.03 -24.35 -38.00
CA ARG A 327 7.18 -25.63 -38.73
C ARG A 327 5.86 -26.14 -39.27
N THR A 328 4.85 -26.21 -38.41
CA THR A 328 3.51 -26.68 -38.78
C THR A 328 2.91 -25.80 -39.88
N ASN A 329 3.11 -24.48 -39.81
CA ASN A 329 2.66 -23.55 -40.84
C ASN A 329 3.39 -23.81 -42.17
N HIS A 330 4.71 -24.00 -42.16
CA HIS A 330 5.46 -24.37 -43.36
C HIS A 330 4.96 -25.68 -43.98
N GLU A 331 4.69 -26.70 -43.17
CA GLU A 331 4.14 -27.98 -43.64
C GLU A 331 2.74 -27.81 -44.25
N LEU A 332 1.85 -27.08 -43.59
CA LEU A 332 0.50 -26.82 -44.08
C LEU A 332 0.51 -25.99 -45.38
N VAL A 333 1.42 -25.03 -45.51
CA VAL A 333 1.63 -24.27 -46.75
C VAL A 333 2.11 -25.19 -47.87
N SER A 334 3.08 -26.07 -47.60
CA SER A 334 3.56 -27.05 -48.58
C SER A 334 2.45 -28.01 -49.01
N GLN A 335 1.68 -28.56 -48.07
CA GLN A 335 0.55 -29.44 -48.37
C GLN A 335 -0.54 -28.72 -49.19
N ASN A 336 -0.83 -27.45 -48.87
CA ASN A 336 -1.76 -26.66 -49.66
C ASN A 336 -1.27 -26.44 -51.09
N LEU A 337 0.03 -26.18 -51.27
CA LEU A 337 0.64 -26.06 -52.59
C LEU A 337 0.52 -27.37 -53.38
N GLU A 338 0.87 -28.51 -52.77
CA GLU A 338 0.74 -29.83 -53.41
C GLU A 338 -0.72 -30.18 -53.77
N LEU A 339 -1.67 -29.91 -52.87
CA LEU A 339 -3.10 -30.11 -53.14
C LEU A 339 -3.59 -29.22 -54.28
N ARG A 340 -3.16 -27.96 -54.32
CA ARG A 340 -3.47 -27.05 -55.44
C ARG A 340 -2.90 -27.56 -56.75
N GLU A 341 -1.65 -28.03 -56.77
CA GLU A 341 -1.06 -28.64 -57.97
C GLU A 341 -1.84 -29.86 -58.44
N ARG A 342 -2.25 -30.76 -57.54
CA ARG A 342 -3.07 -31.93 -57.89
C ARG A 342 -4.46 -31.56 -58.42
N ILE A 343 -5.08 -30.51 -57.88
CA ILE A 343 -6.37 -30.02 -58.38
C ILE A 343 -6.21 -29.36 -59.75
N MET A 344 -5.07 -28.73 -60.02
CA MET A 344 -4.84 -27.94 -61.23
C MET A 344 -4.21 -28.73 -62.38
N VAL A 345 -3.68 -29.93 -62.14
CA VAL A 345 -3.01 -30.77 -63.15
C VAL A 345 -3.85 -32.02 -63.45
N ASP A 346 -3.99 -32.33 -64.75
CA ASP A 346 -4.66 -33.54 -65.20
C ASP A 346 -3.80 -34.79 -64.93
N PRO A 347 -4.35 -35.83 -64.26
CA PRO A 347 -3.57 -36.96 -63.77
C PRO A 347 -3.04 -37.90 -64.85
N LEU A 348 -3.65 -37.92 -66.05
CA LEU A 348 -3.21 -38.78 -67.16
C LEU A 348 -2.17 -38.09 -68.03
N THR A 349 -2.32 -36.79 -68.26
CA THR A 349 -1.50 -36.03 -69.22
C THR A 349 -0.38 -35.24 -68.54
N ARG A 350 -0.46 -35.01 -67.23
CA ARG A 350 0.43 -34.14 -66.45
C ARG A 350 0.48 -32.69 -66.95
N VAL A 351 -0.54 -32.26 -67.70
CA VAL A 351 -0.71 -30.87 -68.16
C VAL A 351 -1.76 -30.19 -67.27
N TYR A 352 -1.71 -28.87 -67.13
CA TYR A 352 -2.74 -28.11 -66.43
C TYR A 352 -4.14 -28.40 -67.01
N ASN A 353 -5.11 -28.57 -66.12
CA ASN A 353 -6.47 -28.91 -66.49
C ASN A 353 -7.26 -27.68 -66.97
N ARG A 354 -8.47 -27.93 -67.48
CA ARG A 354 -9.33 -26.88 -68.03
C ARG A 354 -9.65 -25.77 -67.01
N SER A 355 -9.86 -26.15 -65.74
CA SER A 355 -10.14 -25.22 -64.64
C SER A 355 -9.02 -24.19 -64.46
N PHE A 356 -7.77 -24.65 -64.47
CA PHE A 356 -6.60 -23.78 -64.42
C PHE A 356 -6.55 -22.82 -65.60
N PHE A 357 -6.80 -23.32 -66.81
CA PHE A 357 -6.76 -22.51 -68.03
C PHE A 357 -7.83 -21.41 -68.02
N ASP A 358 -9.05 -21.74 -67.59
CA ASP A 358 -10.16 -20.77 -67.49
C ASP A 358 -9.87 -19.68 -66.45
N GLU A 359 -9.31 -20.03 -65.28
CA GLU A 359 -8.89 -19.05 -64.28
C GLU A 359 -7.72 -18.17 -64.76
N TYR A 360 -6.69 -18.76 -65.36
CA TYR A 360 -5.53 -18.03 -65.87
C TYR A 360 -5.92 -17.06 -66.99
N LEU A 361 -6.77 -17.50 -67.92
CA LEU A 361 -7.29 -16.66 -69.00
C LEU A 361 -8.10 -15.47 -68.46
N MET A 362 -8.95 -15.71 -67.45
CA MET A 362 -9.69 -14.63 -66.78
C MET A 362 -8.78 -13.68 -66.00
N ALA A 363 -7.77 -14.19 -65.30
CA ALA A 363 -6.81 -13.38 -64.57
C ALA A 363 -6.01 -12.47 -65.53
N GLU A 364 -5.56 -13.00 -66.67
CA GLU A 364 -4.78 -12.23 -67.62
C GLU A 364 -5.64 -11.26 -68.44
N ALA A 365 -6.89 -11.61 -68.74
CA ALA A 365 -7.87 -10.65 -69.26
C ALA A 365 -8.05 -9.46 -68.30
N ARG A 366 -8.16 -9.72 -66.98
CA ARG A 366 -8.24 -8.67 -65.94
C ARG A 366 -6.94 -7.88 -65.78
N ARG A 367 -5.77 -8.48 -66.02
CA ARG A 367 -4.47 -7.80 -65.96
C ARG A 367 -4.27 -6.88 -67.16
N CYS A 368 -4.62 -7.33 -68.36
CA CYS A 368 -4.60 -6.52 -69.57
C CYS A 368 -5.58 -5.33 -69.47
N LEU A 369 -6.78 -5.55 -68.90
CA LEU A 369 -7.74 -4.47 -68.60
C LEU A 369 -7.19 -3.44 -67.60
N ARG A 370 -6.33 -3.84 -66.66
CA ARG A 370 -5.66 -2.94 -65.71
C ARG A 370 -4.46 -2.21 -66.30
N GLN A 371 -3.75 -2.81 -67.26
CA GLN A 371 -2.63 -2.16 -67.97
C GLN A 371 -3.07 -1.22 -69.11
N HIS A 372 -4.36 -1.24 -69.47
CA HIS A 372 -4.95 -0.36 -70.49
C HIS A 372 -5.90 0.70 -69.90
N GLN A 373 -5.83 0.95 -68.59
CA GLN A 373 -6.33 2.22 -68.02
C GLN A 373 -5.19 3.25 -68.12
N PRO A 374 -5.43 4.44 -68.71
CA PRO A 374 -4.41 5.49 -68.87
C PRO A 374 -3.89 6.05 -67.56
#